data_AF-A0A6C1QQS2-F1
#
_entry.id   AF-A0A6C1QQS2-F1
#
_cell.length_a   1.000
_cell.length_b   1.000
_cell.length_c   1.000
_cell.angle_alpha   90.00
_cell.angle_beta   90.00
_cell.angle_gamma   90.00
#
_symmetry.space_group_name_H-M   'P 1'
#
loop_
_entity.id
_entity.type
_entity.pdbx_description
1 polymer ?
#
loop_
_entity_poly.entity_id
_entity_poly.type
_entity_poly.pdbx_seq_one_letter_code
_entity_poly.pdbx_strand_id
1 'polypeptide(L)'
;MEKKGITIAVTLALLAVSGLSALEERVQVGGEAGWDGRLLVEHNLVRRPGFRGRHDLYLRDAREPVRETTDLLLTFDSLPLRDEAGRYRVHASAPEISNNLRRIGAASALFRAGRGSIELEPLSVPGQAAMFTPGTFQQSFDISFWLSPSLLQDGEELIAWDGSLRRAGRIESQRLRVTVENRRLEWEFANLFIDPAGSQPVIRITSFAGLVPRRWQHHRLRYDGITGRLEYLVDDVPEGFTYATSTGDSRGDLFAAYIGELGRGRLRVGTGFSGAMDEFRISHLPRLPRIDPLIAPVRQEPGRFETTPIPLGPRPARVLAIDAVAQTPGDSDLAYFYRVGNAITAAEGLDDPWVPFAPGADLGASATGRYLQVRVDFLPAGTAADVPRLSGLTVRYQPAAPVPRPNGLVATAGDGSVELEWNQIRGFDVSGYLVFYGESPGNYFGESATAGRSPIDVGEVTSVRIDGLTNGRIYYFAVAAYGEAGILDAGALSPEVSARPSRARPSRAGASP
;
A
#
# COMPACT_ATOMS: atom_id res chain seq x y z
N MET A 1 12.14 -14.27 53.91
CA MET A 1 13.19 -14.49 52.88
C MET A 1 13.11 -15.96 52.49
N GLU A 2 12.30 -16.29 51.49
CA GLU A 2 12.12 -17.65 50.99
C GLU A 2 11.73 -17.58 49.52
N LYS A 3 12.64 -18.00 48.64
CA LYS A 3 12.45 -18.06 47.19
C LYS A 3 11.67 -19.33 46.87
N LYS A 4 10.43 -19.21 46.39
CA LYS A 4 9.69 -20.32 45.75
C LYS A 4 10.07 -20.37 44.27
N GLY A 5 10.89 -21.35 43.91
CA GLY A 5 11.17 -21.72 42.53
C GLY A 5 9.98 -22.47 41.93
N ILE A 6 9.51 -22.05 40.76
CA ILE A 6 8.48 -22.73 39.98
C ILE A 6 9.22 -23.66 39.00
N THR A 7 9.08 -24.97 39.22
CA THR A 7 9.56 -26.00 38.29
C THR A 7 8.49 -26.23 37.23
N ILE A 8 8.75 -25.83 35.99
CA ILE A 8 7.91 -26.15 34.83
C ILE A 8 8.37 -27.51 34.29
N ALA A 9 7.58 -28.55 34.52
CA ALA A 9 7.74 -29.84 33.88
C ALA A 9 7.10 -29.78 32.48
N VAL A 10 7.92 -29.78 31.43
CA VAL A 10 7.46 -29.98 30.05
C VAL A 10 7.49 -31.47 29.78
N THR A 11 6.32 -32.11 29.77
CA THR A 11 6.18 -33.52 29.37
C THR A 11 5.98 -33.56 27.85
N LEU A 12 7.04 -33.88 27.11
CA LEU A 12 7.00 -34.13 25.68
C LEU A 12 6.59 -35.59 25.45
N ALA A 13 5.32 -35.83 25.09
CA ALA A 13 4.85 -37.16 24.69
C ALA A 13 5.12 -37.35 23.19
N LEU A 14 6.19 -38.09 22.85
CA LEU A 14 6.43 -38.56 21.49
C LEU A 14 5.56 -39.80 21.22
N LEU A 15 4.48 -39.62 20.46
CA LEU A 15 3.74 -40.73 19.85
C LEU A 15 4.31 -40.97 18.45
N ALA A 16 5.02 -42.09 18.28
CA ALA A 16 5.47 -42.58 16.98
C ALA A 16 4.24 -43.07 16.19
N VAL A 17 3.84 -42.31 15.18
CA VAL A 17 2.86 -42.75 14.17
C VAL A 17 3.61 -42.91 12.87
N SER A 18 3.87 -44.17 12.50
CA SER A 18 4.28 -44.57 11.16
C SER A 18 3.08 -44.43 10.21
N GLY A 19 2.95 -43.25 9.62
CA GLY A 19 2.12 -42.96 8.46
C GLY A 19 2.82 -41.90 7.63
N LEU A 20 3.40 -42.30 6.48
CA LEU A 20 4.08 -41.42 5.52
C LEU A 20 3.05 -40.58 4.74
N SER A 21 2.30 -39.74 5.43
CA SER A 21 1.55 -38.64 4.82
C SER A 21 2.17 -37.35 5.31
N ALA A 22 2.67 -36.53 4.38
CA ALA A 22 3.14 -35.20 4.73
C ALA A 22 1.99 -34.43 5.38
N LEU A 23 2.22 -33.91 6.59
CA LEU A 23 1.25 -33.11 7.33
C LEU A 23 0.96 -31.81 6.56
N GLU A 24 -0.28 -31.34 6.65
CA GLU A 24 -0.65 -30.01 6.16
C GLU A 24 0.18 -28.95 6.91
N GLU A 25 0.81 -28.05 6.17
CA GLU A 25 1.51 -26.88 6.67
C GLU A 25 0.76 -25.59 6.28
N ARG A 26 1.07 -24.51 7.02
CA ARG A 26 0.40 -23.22 6.84
C ARG A 26 1.39 -22.07 6.77
N VAL A 27 1.17 -21.16 5.83
CA VAL A 27 1.87 -19.87 5.75
C VAL A 27 0.84 -18.74 5.78
N GLN A 28 1.10 -17.73 6.62
CA GLN A 28 0.28 -16.52 6.68
C GLN A 28 0.97 -15.34 6.00
N VAL A 29 0.17 -14.53 5.30
CA VAL A 29 0.58 -13.25 4.71
C VAL A 29 -0.42 -12.19 5.18
N GLY A 30 0.06 -11.06 5.70
CA GLY A 30 -0.80 -10.09 6.36
C GLY A 30 -1.23 -10.55 7.76
N GLY A 31 -2.27 -9.93 8.30
CA GLY A 31 -2.85 -10.27 9.60
C GLY A 31 -1.82 -10.21 10.72
N GLU A 32 -1.68 -11.29 11.47
CA GLU A 32 -0.69 -11.38 12.55
C GLU A 32 0.76 -11.38 12.04
N ALA A 33 1.01 -11.89 10.82
CA ALA A 33 2.31 -11.93 10.16
C ALA A 33 2.74 -10.59 9.55
N GLY A 34 1.81 -9.66 9.35
CA GLY A 34 2.06 -8.37 8.71
C GLY A 34 2.30 -8.44 7.20
N TRP A 35 2.42 -7.27 6.57
CA TRP A 35 2.55 -7.13 5.10
C TRP A 35 3.96 -6.75 4.64
N ASP A 36 4.85 -6.40 5.56
CA ASP A 36 6.16 -5.81 5.24
C ASP A 36 7.11 -6.87 4.63
N GLY A 37 7.79 -6.49 3.54
CA GLY A 37 8.72 -7.38 2.82
C GLY A 37 8.06 -8.57 2.09
N ARG A 38 6.72 -8.59 2.00
CA ARG A 38 5.95 -9.68 1.37
C ARG A 38 5.28 -9.29 0.06
N LEU A 39 5.31 -8.02 -0.33
CA LEU A 39 4.66 -7.53 -1.54
C LEU A 39 5.71 -7.15 -2.59
N LEU A 40 5.66 -7.80 -3.75
CA LEU A 40 6.47 -7.49 -4.92
C LEU A 40 5.86 -6.31 -5.70
N VAL A 41 4.54 -6.31 -5.84
CA VAL A 41 3.77 -5.23 -6.48
C VAL A 41 2.73 -4.72 -5.49
N GLU A 42 2.60 -3.41 -5.38
CA GLU A 42 1.53 -2.75 -4.62
C GLU A 42 1.07 -1.51 -5.40
N HIS A 43 -0.18 -1.51 -5.84
CA HIS A 43 -0.76 -0.43 -6.64
C HIS A 43 -2.10 0.03 -6.05
N ASN A 44 -2.21 1.34 -5.81
CA ASN A 44 -3.44 2.00 -5.34
C ASN A 44 -4.00 1.44 -4.02
N LEU A 45 -3.13 0.95 -3.12
CA LEU A 45 -3.50 0.47 -1.79
C LEU A 45 -2.96 1.40 -0.69
N VAL A 46 -3.55 1.28 0.50
CA VAL A 46 -3.08 1.94 1.72
C VAL A 46 -3.22 1.01 2.92
N ARG A 47 -2.24 1.05 3.83
CA ARG A 47 -2.28 0.31 5.10
C ARG A 47 -3.03 1.13 6.15
N ARG A 48 -4.00 0.56 6.85
CA ARG A 48 -4.69 1.20 7.99
C ARG A 48 -4.79 0.26 9.18
N PRO A 49 -4.90 0.77 10.42
CA PRO A 49 -5.17 -0.07 11.58
C PRO A 49 -6.41 -0.95 11.36
N GLY A 50 -6.22 -2.25 11.48
CA GLY A 50 -7.22 -3.30 11.32
C GLY A 50 -7.47 -4.07 12.62
N PHE A 51 -8.03 -5.26 12.50
CA PHE A 51 -8.41 -6.10 13.65
C PHE A 51 -7.19 -6.44 14.53
N ARG A 52 -7.35 -6.38 15.86
CA ARG A 52 -6.30 -6.70 16.87
C ARG A 52 -5.01 -5.86 16.79
N GLY A 53 -5.07 -4.63 16.27
CA GLY A 53 -3.92 -3.71 16.30
C GLY A 53 -2.83 -4.01 15.26
N ARG A 54 -3.17 -4.75 14.20
CA ARG A 54 -2.34 -4.95 13.00
C ARG A 54 -2.79 -4.00 11.88
N HIS A 55 -2.10 -3.99 10.74
CA HIS A 55 -2.48 -3.20 9.57
C HIS A 55 -3.17 -4.07 8.52
N ASP A 56 -4.34 -3.62 8.05
CA ASP A 56 -5.04 -4.22 6.90
C ASP A 56 -4.72 -3.41 5.64
N LEU A 57 -4.83 -4.05 4.48
CA LEU A 57 -4.78 -3.37 3.19
C LEU A 57 -6.17 -2.91 2.79
N TYR A 58 -6.29 -1.63 2.46
CA TYR A 58 -7.49 -1.00 1.92
C TYR A 58 -7.20 -0.53 0.50
N LEU A 59 -8.24 -0.56 -0.34
CA LEU A 59 -8.21 0.24 -1.56
C LEU A 59 -8.08 1.72 -1.15
N ARG A 60 -7.20 2.48 -1.81
CA ARG A 60 -7.01 3.90 -1.48
C ARG A 60 -8.31 4.66 -1.79
N ASP A 61 -8.74 5.55 -0.90
CA ASP A 61 -9.98 6.32 -1.10
C ASP A 61 -9.94 7.08 -2.44
N ALA A 62 -11.10 7.23 -3.05
CA ALA A 62 -11.24 8.04 -4.26
C ALA A 62 -10.81 9.49 -3.98
N ARG A 63 -10.08 10.08 -4.93
CA ARG A 63 -9.56 11.46 -4.87
C ARG A 63 -9.75 12.11 -6.22
N GLU A 64 -9.96 13.42 -6.22
CA GLU A 64 -9.90 14.19 -7.46
C GLU A 64 -8.43 14.36 -7.89
N PRO A 65 -8.06 13.98 -9.12
CA PRO A 65 -6.68 14.13 -9.57
C PRO A 65 -6.31 15.60 -9.73
N VAL A 66 -5.02 15.90 -9.55
CA VAL A 66 -4.43 17.15 -10.03
C VAL A 66 -4.40 17.09 -11.55
N ARG A 67 -4.97 18.10 -12.19
CA ARG A 67 -4.99 18.28 -13.66
C ARG A 67 -4.05 19.42 -14.04
N GLU A 68 -3.66 19.53 -15.30
CA GLU A 68 -2.85 20.67 -15.79
C GLU A 68 -3.50 22.04 -15.52
N THR A 69 -4.84 22.06 -15.53
CA THR A 69 -5.67 23.22 -15.21
C THR A 69 -5.77 23.51 -13.72
N THR A 70 -5.36 22.59 -12.84
CA THR A 70 -5.47 22.77 -11.39
C THR A 70 -4.45 23.80 -10.93
N ASP A 71 -4.95 24.87 -10.31
CA ASP A 71 -4.13 25.93 -9.76
C ASP A 71 -3.85 25.71 -8.27
N LEU A 72 -4.86 25.28 -7.53
CA LEU A 72 -4.78 24.93 -6.11
C LEU A 72 -5.65 23.69 -5.86
N LEU A 73 -5.15 22.76 -5.05
CA LEU A 73 -5.96 21.69 -4.48
C LEU A 73 -5.57 21.39 -3.04
N LEU A 74 -6.50 21.61 -2.12
CA LEU A 74 -6.41 21.16 -0.72
C LEU A 74 -7.39 20.00 -0.49
N THR A 75 -6.85 18.80 -0.32
CA THR A 75 -7.63 17.57 -0.07
C THR A 75 -8.01 17.38 1.40
N PHE A 76 -7.22 17.94 2.33
CA PHE A 76 -7.39 17.79 3.79
C PHE A 76 -7.26 16.36 4.33
N ASP A 77 -6.71 15.44 3.55
CA ASP A 77 -6.60 14.03 3.90
C ASP A 77 -5.62 13.71 5.03
N SER A 78 -4.63 14.57 5.24
CA SER A 78 -3.60 14.38 6.26
C SER A 78 -2.90 15.69 6.62
N LEU A 79 -2.26 15.69 7.79
CA LEU A 79 -1.38 16.78 8.22
C LEU A 79 0.09 16.42 7.95
N PRO A 80 0.95 17.42 7.68
CA PRO A 80 0.63 18.83 7.47
C PRO A 80 -0.12 19.06 6.15
N LEU A 81 -1.01 20.05 6.11
CA LEU A 81 -1.73 20.42 4.89
C LEU A 81 -0.76 20.88 3.79
N ARG A 82 -1.04 20.47 2.56
CA ARG A 82 -0.26 20.80 1.37
C ARG A 82 -1.20 21.12 0.21
N ASP A 83 -0.71 21.97 -0.68
CA ASP A 83 -1.31 22.14 -2.00
C ASP A 83 -0.80 21.02 -2.91
N GLU A 84 -1.70 20.15 -3.35
CA GLU A 84 -1.37 19.03 -4.24
C GLU A 84 -0.91 19.51 -5.63
N ALA A 85 -1.31 20.72 -6.06
CA ALA A 85 -0.84 21.32 -7.31
C ALA A 85 0.54 22.00 -7.18
N GLY A 86 1.02 22.23 -5.95
CA GLY A 86 2.34 22.77 -5.66
C GLY A 86 2.56 24.24 -6.03
N ARG A 87 1.50 25.04 -6.23
CA ARG A 87 1.59 26.47 -6.59
C ARG A 87 1.42 27.41 -5.40
N TYR A 88 0.97 26.90 -4.26
CA TYR A 88 0.81 27.66 -3.03
C TYR A 88 1.63 27.10 -1.88
N ARG A 89 2.21 27.99 -1.08
CA ARG A 89 2.70 27.66 0.25
C ARG A 89 1.55 27.75 1.24
N VAL A 90 1.29 26.64 1.91
CA VAL A 90 0.24 26.53 2.92
C VAL A 90 0.80 26.93 4.29
N HIS A 91 0.23 27.97 4.89
CA HIS A 91 0.46 28.39 6.27
C HIS A 91 -0.83 28.14 7.06
N ALA A 92 -0.92 27.00 7.75
CA ALA A 92 -2.09 26.67 8.55
C ALA A 92 -1.85 26.95 10.03
N SER A 93 -2.78 27.64 10.67
CA SER A 93 -2.83 27.76 12.13
C SER A 93 -3.74 26.66 12.68
N ALA A 94 -3.25 25.85 13.62
CA ALA A 94 -4.00 24.80 14.31
C ALA A 94 -5.00 24.00 13.42
N PRO A 95 -4.56 23.41 12.28
CA PRO A 95 -5.49 22.69 11.40
C PRO A 95 -6.03 21.45 12.10
N GLU A 96 -7.36 21.33 12.18
CA GLU A 96 -8.05 20.13 12.63
C GLU A 96 -8.57 19.38 11.37
N ILE A 97 -8.34 18.07 11.32
CA ILE A 97 -8.91 17.19 10.28
C ILE A 97 -9.81 16.13 10.92
N SER A 98 -10.87 15.74 10.23
CA SER A 98 -11.78 14.67 10.66
C SER A 98 -11.80 13.53 9.67
N ASN A 99 -11.50 12.34 10.16
CA ASN A 99 -11.67 11.08 9.44
C ASN A 99 -13.10 10.53 9.57
N ASN A 100 -13.97 11.10 10.41
CA ASN A 100 -15.36 10.66 10.58
C ASN A 100 -16.37 11.54 9.83
N LEU A 101 -16.14 12.85 9.80
CA LEU A 101 -16.93 13.81 9.03
C LEU A 101 -16.11 14.17 7.80
N ARG A 102 -16.35 13.49 6.67
CA ARG A 102 -15.64 13.71 5.40
C ARG A 102 -16.54 13.47 4.20
N ARG A 103 -16.12 13.91 3.02
CA ARG A 103 -16.86 13.72 1.77
C ARG A 103 -16.08 12.94 0.72
N ILE A 104 -14.82 13.30 0.50
CA ILE A 104 -13.90 12.64 -0.45
C ILE A 104 -12.61 12.30 0.32
N GLY A 105 -11.87 11.29 -0.13
CA GLY A 105 -10.61 10.94 0.51
C GLY A 105 -10.76 10.34 1.93
N ALA A 106 -9.69 10.51 2.69
CA ALA A 106 -9.46 9.94 4.02
C ALA A 106 -9.94 10.87 5.15
N ALA A 107 -10.01 12.18 4.94
CA ALA A 107 -10.44 13.15 5.94
C ALA A 107 -10.92 14.46 5.30
N SER A 108 -11.59 15.32 6.08
CA SER A 108 -11.87 16.70 5.70
C SER A 108 -11.32 17.69 6.73
N ALA A 109 -11.22 18.97 6.38
CA ALA A 109 -10.90 20.02 7.35
C ALA A 109 -12.08 20.30 8.28
N LEU A 110 -11.78 20.57 9.56
CA LEU A 110 -12.71 21.13 10.53
C LEU A 110 -12.28 22.54 10.89
N PHE A 111 -13.20 23.49 10.75
CA PHE A 111 -13.01 24.88 11.13
C PHE A 111 -13.90 25.25 12.31
N ARG A 112 -13.37 26.11 13.17
CA ARG A 112 -14.12 26.78 14.24
C ARG A 112 -13.86 28.27 14.10
N ALA A 113 -14.90 29.09 14.07
CA ALA A 113 -14.72 30.53 13.90
C ALA A 113 -13.69 31.10 14.90
N GLY A 114 -12.68 31.81 14.37
CA GLY A 114 -11.59 32.40 15.16
C GLY A 114 -10.54 31.40 15.67
N ARG A 115 -10.65 30.11 15.33
CA ARG A 115 -9.68 29.06 15.69
C ARG A 115 -9.47 28.10 14.52
N GLY A 116 -8.30 28.19 13.92
CA GLY A 116 -7.97 27.39 12.75
C GLY A 116 -8.20 28.20 11.49
N SER A 117 -7.13 28.48 10.76
CA SER A 117 -7.18 29.19 9.48
C SER A 117 -6.12 28.63 8.57
N ILE A 118 -6.40 28.66 7.28
CA ILE A 118 -5.43 28.32 6.25
C ILE A 118 -5.13 29.58 5.48
N GLU A 119 -3.88 30.01 5.50
CA GLU A 119 -3.40 31.08 4.64
C GLU A 119 -2.55 30.48 3.51
N LEU A 120 -2.83 30.91 2.29
CA LEU A 120 -2.20 30.42 1.08
C LEU A 120 -1.41 31.57 0.47
N GLU A 121 -0.10 31.39 0.39
CA GLU A 121 0.82 32.33 -0.24
C GLU A 121 1.16 31.80 -1.65
N PRO A 122 0.86 32.55 -2.73
CA PRO A 122 1.19 32.12 -4.08
C PRO A 122 2.71 32.05 -4.25
N LEU A 123 3.18 30.97 -4.86
CA LEU A 123 4.60 30.79 -5.19
C LEU A 123 4.91 31.43 -6.54
N SER A 124 6.05 32.11 -6.64
CA SER A 124 6.55 32.62 -7.91
C SER A 124 7.24 31.50 -8.69
N VAL A 125 6.48 30.76 -9.48
CA VAL A 125 6.99 29.72 -10.38
C VAL A 125 7.01 30.24 -11.83
N PRO A 126 8.17 30.28 -12.50
CA PRO A 126 8.25 30.74 -13.89
C PRO A 126 7.32 29.95 -14.81
N GLY A 127 6.46 30.64 -15.56
CA GLY A 127 5.50 30.04 -16.50
C GLY A 127 4.30 29.33 -15.86
N GLN A 128 4.17 29.35 -14.53
CA GLN A 128 3.08 28.71 -13.78
C GLN A 128 2.60 29.63 -12.64
N ALA A 129 2.28 30.88 -12.98
CA ALA A 129 1.76 31.83 -12.00
C ALA A 129 0.42 31.32 -11.45
N ALA A 130 0.29 31.34 -10.13
CA ALA A 130 -0.92 30.98 -9.43
C ALA A 130 -2.02 32.05 -9.63
N MET A 131 -3.29 31.70 -9.42
CA MET A 131 -4.43 32.62 -9.60
C MET A 131 -4.24 33.95 -8.88
N PHE A 132 -3.69 33.90 -7.67
CA PHE A 132 -3.51 35.07 -6.80
C PHE A 132 -2.10 35.65 -6.84
N THR A 133 -1.28 35.32 -7.85
CA THR A 133 0.02 35.96 -8.04
C THR A 133 -0.16 37.46 -8.35
N PRO A 134 0.49 38.37 -7.60
CA PRO A 134 0.38 39.82 -7.85
C PRO A 134 0.78 40.20 -9.28
N GLY A 135 0.01 41.11 -9.90
CA GLY A 135 0.27 41.63 -11.24
C GLY A 135 -0.19 40.75 -12.39
N THR A 136 -1.12 39.83 -12.15
CA THR A 136 -1.56 38.85 -13.16
C THR A 136 -3.01 39.06 -13.60
N PHE A 137 -3.28 38.86 -14.89
CA PHE A 137 -4.64 38.78 -15.43
C PHE A 137 -5.13 37.34 -15.40
N GLN A 138 -6.40 37.18 -15.03
CA GLN A 138 -7.05 35.87 -15.00
C GLN A 138 -7.88 35.68 -16.27
N GLN A 139 -7.79 34.48 -16.84
CA GLN A 139 -8.68 34.02 -17.92
C GLN A 139 -9.99 33.51 -17.30
N SER A 140 -10.56 32.43 -17.83
CA SER A 140 -11.66 31.75 -17.15
C SER A 140 -11.12 30.96 -15.97
N PHE A 141 -11.90 30.85 -14.89
CA PHE A 141 -11.52 30.05 -13.73
C PHE A 141 -12.74 29.46 -13.04
N ASP A 142 -12.50 28.45 -12.21
CA ASP A 142 -13.47 27.94 -11.26
C ASP A 142 -12.87 27.85 -9.85
N ILE A 143 -13.69 28.11 -8.84
CA ILE A 143 -13.39 27.89 -7.43
C ILE A 143 -14.46 26.95 -6.88
N SER A 144 -14.07 25.80 -6.35
CA SER A 144 -14.99 24.76 -5.88
C SER A 144 -14.57 24.14 -4.56
N PHE A 145 -15.55 23.68 -3.78
CA PHE A 145 -15.34 22.96 -2.53
C PHE A 145 -16.61 22.28 -2.04
N TRP A 146 -16.45 21.21 -1.26
CA TRP A 146 -17.53 20.67 -0.45
C TRP A 146 -17.59 21.39 0.90
N LEU A 147 -18.80 21.67 1.38
CA LEU A 147 -19.05 22.35 2.65
C LEU A 147 -20.11 21.60 3.46
N SER A 148 -19.87 21.45 4.76
CA SER A 148 -20.86 21.01 5.74
C SER A 148 -20.88 22.01 6.91
N PRO A 149 -21.71 23.06 6.82
CA PRO A 149 -21.75 24.11 7.84
C PRO A 149 -22.32 23.58 9.16
N SER A 150 -21.66 23.82 10.28
CA SER A 150 -22.19 23.46 11.61
C SER A 150 -23.12 24.53 12.16
N LEU A 151 -22.78 25.79 11.89
CA LEU A 151 -23.56 26.99 12.17
C LEU A 151 -23.85 27.71 10.85
N LEU A 152 -24.72 28.72 10.91
CA LEU A 152 -25.05 29.60 9.78
C LEU A 152 -25.28 31.01 10.33
N GLN A 153 -24.27 31.55 11.02
CA GLN A 153 -24.36 32.89 11.59
C GLN A 153 -24.02 33.92 10.52
N ASP A 154 -24.76 35.03 10.50
CA ASP A 154 -24.47 36.13 9.58
C ASP A 154 -23.08 36.70 9.87
N GLY A 155 -22.31 36.94 8.81
CA GLY A 155 -20.93 37.38 8.88
C GLY A 155 -19.88 36.28 9.03
N GLU A 156 -20.24 34.99 9.08
CA GLU A 156 -19.23 33.91 9.02
C GLU A 156 -18.47 33.99 7.69
N GLU A 157 -17.16 34.26 7.76
CA GLU A 157 -16.27 34.40 6.60
C GLU A 157 -15.57 33.07 6.29
N LEU A 158 -15.93 32.47 5.15
CA LEU A 158 -15.38 31.20 4.68
C LEU A 158 -14.07 31.41 3.93
N ILE A 159 -14.07 32.35 2.98
CA ILE A 159 -12.94 32.60 2.10
C ILE A 159 -12.72 34.11 2.04
N ALA A 160 -11.46 34.52 2.15
CA ALA A 160 -11.08 35.90 2.04
C ALA A 160 -9.76 36.08 1.33
N TRP A 161 -9.70 37.08 0.46
CA TRP A 161 -8.46 37.55 -0.12
C TRP A 161 -8.48 39.08 -0.17
N ASP A 162 -7.34 39.70 0.15
CA ASP A 162 -7.16 41.15 0.10
C ASP A 162 -5.97 41.47 -0.78
N GLY A 163 -6.16 42.37 -1.73
CA GLY A 163 -5.12 42.89 -2.59
C GLY A 163 -5.19 44.41 -2.69
N SER A 164 -4.27 44.98 -3.43
CA SER A 164 -4.32 46.40 -3.78
C SER A 164 -3.66 46.59 -5.14
N LEU A 165 -4.12 47.57 -5.89
CA LEU A 165 -3.54 47.96 -7.17
C LEU A 165 -3.33 49.47 -7.22
N ARG A 166 -2.41 49.91 -8.07
CA ARG A 166 -2.23 51.33 -8.38
C ARG A 166 -2.88 51.67 -9.70
N ARG A 167 -3.86 52.57 -9.66
CA ARG A 167 -4.56 53.06 -10.85
C ARG A 167 -4.72 54.56 -10.82
N ALA A 168 -4.40 55.22 -11.93
CA ALA A 168 -4.50 56.68 -12.06
C ALA A 168 -3.85 57.46 -10.89
N GLY A 169 -2.72 56.96 -10.37
CA GLY A 169 -2.00 57.56 -9.25
C GLY A 169 -2.61 57.31 -7.85
N ARG A 170 -3.72 56.56 -7.75
CA ARG A 170 -4.36 56.17 -6.49
C ARG A 170 -4.14 54.70 -6.18
N ILE A 171 -4.16 54.36 -4.89
CA ILE A 171 -4.16 52.98 -4.42
C ILE A 171 -5.60 52.57 -4.19
N GLU A 172 -6.03 51.51 -4.85
CA GLU A 172 -7.37 50.94 -4.72
C GLU A 172 -7.27 49.57 -4.05
N SER A 173 -8.08 49.35 -3.02
CA SER A 173 -8.15 48.05 -2.36
C SER A 173 -8.99 47.08 -3.18
N GLN A 174 -8.51 45.85 -3.30
CA GLN A 174 -9.25 44.74 -3.91
C GLN A 174 -9.61 43.71 -2.85
N ARG A 175 -10.78 43.09 -2.99
CA ARG A 175 -11.20 42.02 -2.07
C ARG A 175 -12.00 40.95 -2.80
N LEU A 176 -11.78 39.72 -2.37
CA LEU A 176 -12.71 38.60 -2.54
C LEU A 176 -13.19 38.19 -1.15
N ARG A 177 -14.49 38.03 -0.97
CA ARG A 177 -15.11 37.49 0.24
C ARG A 177 -16.18 36.46 -0.09
N VAL A 178 -16.24 35.42 0.72
CA VAL A 178 -17.34 34.46 0.74
C VAL A 178 -17.87 34.41 2.16
N THR A 179 -19.07 34.91 2.37
CA THR A 179 -19.68 35.06 3.69
C THR A 179 -21.05 34.39 3.77
N VAL A 180 -21.44 33.99 4.97
CA VAL A 180 -22.83 33.61 5.25
C VAL A 180 -23.63 34.86 5.57
N GLU A 181 -24.70 35.10 4.84
CA GLU A 181 -25.64 36.21 5.06
C GLU A 181 -27.07 35.70 4.88
N ASN A 182 -27.94 35.91 5.86
CA ASN A 182 -29.31 35.39 5.87
C ASN A 182 -29.36 33.88 5.57
N ARG A 183 -28.42 33.12 6.13
CA ARG A 183 -28.21 31.68 5.87
C ARG A 183 -27.89 31.32 4.42
N ARG A 184 -27.46 32.26 3.59
CA ARG A 184 -27.04 32.04 2.20
C ARG A 184 -25.57 32.31 2.08
N LEU A 185 -24.90 31.68 1.12
CA LEU A 185 -23.56 32.12 0.75
C LEU A 185 -23.65 33.29 -0.21
N GLU A 186 -22.91 34.33 0.11
CA GLU A 186 -22.69 35.49 -0.73
C GLU A 186 -21.20 35.56 -1.12
N TRP A 187 -20.96 35.73 -2.42
CA TRP A 187 -19.65 36.04 -2.98
C TRP A 187 -19.59 37.54 -3.27
N GLU A 188 -18.57 38.22 -2.75
CA GLU A 188 -18.27 39.63 -3.04
C GLU A 188 -16.91 39.73 -3.74
N PHE A 189 -16.89 40.43 -4.87
CA PHE A 189 -15.69 40.84 -5.59
C PHE A 189 -15.63 42.37 -5.64
N ALA A 190 -14.78 42.97 -4.81
CA ALA A 190 -14.55 44.40 -4.84
C ALA A 190 -13.26 44.69 -5.62
N ASN A 191 -13.36 45.48 -6.70
CA ASN A 191 -12.26 45.95 -7.54
C ASN A 191 -11.37 44.84 -8.14
N LEU A 192 -11.79 43.58 -8.11
CA LEU A 192 -11.05 42.47 -8.72
C LEU A 192 -11.23 42.43 -10.24
N PHE A 193 -12.40 42.87 -10.72
CA PHE A 193 -12.71 43.02 -12.14
C PHE A 193 -12.51 44.48 -12.52
N ILE A 194 -11.54 44.76 -13.39
CA ILE A 194 -11.12 46.11 -13.74
C ILE A 194 -11.98 46.63 -14.88
N ASP A 195 -12.76 47.65 -14.59
CA ASP A 195 -13.51 48.41 -15.59
C ASP A 195 -12.58 49.32 -16.39
N PRO A 196 -12.49 49.21 -17.72
CA PRO A 196 -11.71 50.12 -18.57
C PRO A 196 -12.06 51.61 -18.37
N ALA A 197 -13.31 51.93 -18.04
CA ALA A 197 -13.79 53.30 -17.87
C ALA A 197 -13.38 53.97 -16.55
N GLY A 198 -12.82 53.21 -15.59
CA GLY A 198 -12.27 53.78 -14.36
C GLY A 198 -13.15 53.61 -13.12
N SER A 199 -14.28 52.90 -13.19
CA SER A 199 -15.09 52.64 -12.00
C SER A 199 -14.42 51.64 -11.05
N GLN A 200 -14.93 51.63 -9.80
CA GLN A 200 -14.54 50.70 -8.73
C GLN A 200 -15.68 49.70 -8.49
N PRO A 201 -15.81 48.66 -9.34
CA PRO A 201 -16.97 47.77 -9.29
C PRO A 201 -16.94 46.87 -8.05
N VAL A 202 -18.12 46.69 -7.46
CA VAL A 202 -18.38 45.68 -6.43
C VAL A 202 -19.44 44.73 -6.99
N ILE A 203 -19.04 43.51 -7.29
CA ILE A 203 -19.92 42.48 -7.83
C ILE A 203 -20.29 41.52 -6.71
N ARG A 204 -21.59 41.29 -6.51
CA ARG A 204 -22.12 40.34 -5.52
C ARG A 204 -22.93 39.25 -6.20
N ILE A 205 -22.81 38.03 -5.68
CA ILE A 205 -23.63 36.88 -6.08
C ILE A 205 -24.07 36.16 -4.82
N THR A 206 -25.37 36.10 -4.61
CA THR A 206 -25.97 35.40 -3.47
C THR A 206 -26.75 34.21 -4.00
N SER A 207 -26.67 33.08 -3.30
CA SER A 207 -27.50 31.89 -3.59
C SER A 207 -29.00 32.22 -3.48
N PHE A 208 -29.84 31.58 -4.32
CA PHE A 208 -31.29 31.69 -4.23
C PHE A 208 -31.81 30.92 -3.00
N ALA A 209 -31.30 29.72 -2.78
CA ALA A 209 -31.64 28.86 -1.65
C ALA A 209 -30.73 29.10 -0.42
N GLY A 210 -31.29 28.93 0.77
CA GLY A 210 -30.52 28.95 2.01
C GLY A 210 -29.77 27.63 2.23
N LEU A 211 -28.61 27.72 2.89
CA LEU A 211 -27.82 26.58 3.32
C LEU A 211 -28.56 25.73 4.37
N VAL A 212 -28.26 24.44 4.35
CA VAL A 212 -28.74 23.47 5.34
C VAL A 212 -27.58 23.06 6.25
N PRO A 213 -27.67 23.27 7.57
CA PRO A 213 -26.59 22.90 8.48
C PRO A 213 -26.43 21.37 8.55
N ARG A 214 -25.17 20.93 8.73
CA ARG A 214 -24.72 19.54 8.87
C ARG A 214 -25.01 18.64 7.68
N ARG A 215 -25.21 19.24 6.51
CA ARG A 215 -25.36 18.54 5.24
C ARG A 215 -24.22 18.95 4.32
N TRP A 216 -23.57 17.97 3.70
CA TRP A 216 -22.61 18.22 2.64
C TRP A 216 -23.31 18.75 1.40
N GLN A 217 -22.81 19.88 0.90
CA GLN A 217 -23.18 20.48 -0.38
C GLN A 217 -21.90 20.87 -1.12
N HIS A 218 -21.91 20.71 -2.44
CA HIS A 218 -20.81 21.16 -3.27
C HIS A 218 -21.08 22.58 -3.77
N HIS A 219 -20.16 23.49 -3.53
CA HIS A 219 -20.24 24.88 -3.97
C HIS A 219 -19.23 25.12 -5.08
N ARG A 220 -19.65 25.79 -6.15
CA ARG A 220 -18.76 26.10 -7.28
C ARG A 220 -19.09 27.46 -7.86
N LEU A 221 -18.10 28.34 -7.94
CA LEU A 221 -18.17 29.60 -8.67
C LEU A 221 -17.37 29.48 -9.96
N ARG A 222 -17.93 29.92 -11.08
CA ARG A 222 -17.30 29.91 -12.40
C ARG A 222 -17.26 31.32 -12.97
N TYR A 223 -16.14 31.68 -13.57
CA TYR A 223 -15.96 32.91 -14.34
C TYR A 223 -15.59 32.59 -15.78
N ASP A 224 -16.28 33.20 -16.74
CA ASP A 224 -15.94 33.17 -18.15
C ASP A 224 -15.22 34.46 -18.55
N GLY A 225 -13.92 34.36 -18.79
CA GLY A 225 -13.09 35.50 -19.20
C GLY A 225 -13.38 36.05 -20.60
N ILE A 226 -14.22 35.37 -21.40
CA ILE A 226 -14.63 35.82 -22.74
C ILE A 226 -15.94 36.62 -22.66
N THR A 227 -16.90 36.14 -21.88
CA THR A 227 -18.25 36.74 -21.80
C THR A 227 -18.46 37.63 -20.58
N GLY A 228 -17.56 37.55 -19.59
CA GLY A 228 -17.69 38.23 -18.29
C GLY A 228 -18.66 37.54 -17.34
N ARG A 229 -19.27 36.41 -17.74
CA ARG A 229 -20.28 35.74 -16.92
C ARG A 229 -19.66 35.16 -15.64
N LEU A 230 -20.28 35.47 -14.51
CA LEU A 230 -20.04 34.81 -13.23
C LEU A 230 -21.27 33.98 -12.87
N GLU A 231 -21.07 32.70 -12.56
CA GLU A 231 -22.14 31.76 -12.24
C GLU A 231 -21.78 30.99 -10.97
N TYR A 232 -22.71 30.95 -10.02
CA TYR A 232 -22.60 30.23 -8.77
C TYR A 232 -23.55 29.04 -8.77
N LEU A 233 -23.02 27.85 -8.46
CA LEU A 233 -23.74 26.60 -8.42
C LEU A 233 -23.65 25.94 -7.05
N VAL A 234 -24.71 25.26 -6.65
CA VAL A 234 -24.76 24.38 -5.48
C VAL A 234 -25.27 23.01 -5.92
N ASP A 235 -24.48 21.96 -5.67
CA ASP A 235 -24.76 20.59 -6.15
C ASP A 235 -25.09 20.55 -7.66
N ASP A 236 -24.33 21.31 -8.45
CA ASP A 236 -24.48 21.54 -9.90
C ASP A 236 -25.77 22.23 -10.36
N VAL A 237 -26.58 22.72 -9.43
CA VAL A 237 -27.74 23.55 -9.74
C VAL A 237 -27.32 25.03 -9.71
N PRO A 238 -27.56 25.82 -10.77
CA PRO A 238 -27.32 27.25 -10.73
C PRO A 238 -28.15 27.95 -9.65
N GLU A 239 -27.47 28.61 -8.73
CA GLU A 239 -28.05 29.31 -7.58
C GLU A 239 -27.86 30.84 -7.65
N GLY A 240 -27.12 31.33 -8.63
CA GLY A 240 -26.96 32.77 -8.88
C GLY A 240 -26.05 33.02 -10.07
N PHE A 241 -26.24 34.14 -10.76
CA PHE A 241 -25.32 34.58 -11.80
C PHE A 241 -25.38 36.09 -12.00
N THR A 242 -24.31 36.64 -12.57
CA THR A 242 -24.20 38.04 -12.96
C THR A 242 -23.13 38.17 -14.05
N TYR A 243 -22.83 39.39 -14.49
CA TYR A 243 -21.76 39.68 -15.44
C TYR A 243 -20.80 40.73 -14.88
N ALA A 244 -19.50 40.47 -15.04
CA ALA A 244 -18.44 41.43 -14.84
C ALA A 244 -18.34 42.35 -16.07
N THR A 245 -19.37 43.19 -16.24
CA THR A 245 -19.47 44.14 -17.35
C THR A 245 -20.01 45.48 -16.87
N SER A 246 -19.86 46.52 -17.69
CA SER A 246 -20.34 47.88 -17.36
C SER A 246 -21.85 48.00 -17.12
N THR A 247 -22.65 47.05 -17.62
CA THR A 247 -24.10 47.01 -17.45
C THR A 247 -24.58 45.95 -16.46
N GLY A 248 -23.70 45.06 -15.99
CA GLY A 248 -24.08 43.88 -15.21
C GLY A 248 -24.81 42.80 -16.03
N ASP A 249 -24.82 42.93 -17.36
CA ASP A 249 -25.38 41.94 -18.29
C ASP A 249 -24.44 41.66 -19.47
N SER A 250 -24.83 40.75 -20.38
CA SER A 250 -23.99 40.32 -21.49
C SER A 250 -23.76 41.38 -22.58
N ARG A 251 -24.34 42.59 -22.48
CA ARG A 251 -24.26 43.65 -23.50
C ARG A 251 -23.24 44.73 -23.14
N GLY A 252 -22.80 44.79 -21.88
CA GLY A 252 -21.85 45.79 -21.41
C GLY A 252 -20.41 45.48 -21.80
N ASP A 253 -19.54 46.46 -21.59
CA ASP A 253 -18.10 46.33 -21.80
C ASP A 253 -17.51 45.39 -20.74
N LEU A 254 -16.68 44.44 -21.18
CA LEU A 254 -16.08 43.43 -20.32
C LEU A 254 -15.08 44.03 -19.33
N PHE A 255 -15.18 43.61 -18.07
CA PHE A 255 -14.19 43.91 -17.04
C PHE A 255 -13.15 42.79 -16.96
N ALA A 256 -11.87 43.15 -16.97
CA ALA A 256 -10.79 42.17 -16.91
C ALA A 256 -10.51 41.76 -15.45
N ALA A 257 -10.49 40.47 -15.15
CA ALA A 257 -10.08 39.98 -13.83
C ALA A 257 -8.56 40.18 -13.66
N TYR A 258 -8.15 40.98 -12.67
CA TYR A 258 -6.75 41.32 -12.44
C TYR A 258 -6.40 41.30 -10.96
N ILE A 259 -5.28 40.66 -10.65
CA ILE A 259 -4.72 40.64 -9.30
C ILE A 259 -3.73 41.78 -9.16
N GLY A 260 -4.03 42.71 -8.25
CA GLY A 260 -3.24 43.89 -8.01
C GLY A 260 -1.78 43.61 -7.64
N GLU A 261 -0.90 44.47 -8.10
CA GLU A 261 0.56 44.37 -7.92
C GLU A 261 1.05 44.85 -6.55
N LEU A 262 0.20 45.51 -5.76
CA LEU A 262 0.55 46.04 -4.45
C LEU A 262 0.18 45.05 -3.34
N GLY A 263 1.21 44.54 -2.66
CA GLY A 263 1.06 43.58 -1.57
C GLY A 263 1.06 42.13 -2.05
N ARG A 264 1.17 41.19 -1.10
CA ARG A 264 1.26 39.74 -1.40
C ARG A 264 -0.06 38.99 -1.29
N GLY A 265 -1.18 39.71 -1.18
CA GLY A 265 -2.54 39.24 -0.86
C GLY A 265 -2.69 37.73 -0.61
N ARG A 266 -2.77 37.33 0.66
CA ARG A 266 -2.92 35.92 1.03
C ARG A 266 -4.38 35.51 0.92
N LEU A 267 -4.63 34.39 0.24
CA LEU A 267 -5.93 33.75 0.25
C LEU A 267 -6.09 33.03 1.60
N ARG A 268 -7.17 33.32 2.31
CA ARG A 268 -7.49 32.76 3.61
C ARG A 268 -8.74 31.91 3.50
N VAL A 269 -8.70 30.73 4.10
CA VAL A 269 -9.81 29.78 4.13
C VAL A 269 -10.11 29.40 5.59
N GLY A 270 -11.38 29.47 5.95
CA GLY A 270 -11.92 28.99 7.22
C GLY A 270 -11.78 29.91 8.43
N THR A 271 -11.21 31.11 8.27
CA THR A 271 -10.89 32.03 9.39
C THR A 271 -12.09 32.32 10.31
N GLY A 272 -13.27 32.59 9.73
CA GLY A 272 -14.49 32.93 10.46
C GLY A 272 -15.56 31.84 10.39
N PHE A 273 -15.26 30.67 9.82
CA PHE A 273 -16.25 29.64 9.52
C PHE A 273 -16.28 28.54 10.59
N SER A 274 -17.48 28.04 10.89
CA SER A 274 -17.68 26.90 11.78
C SER A 274 -18.33 25.72 11.04
N GLY A 275 -17.55 24.68 10.76
CA GLY A 275 -18.03 23.50 10.06
C GLY A 275 -16.92 22.68 9.42
N ALA A 276 -17.29 21.81 8.50
CA ALA A 276 -16.34 21.02 7.73
C ALA A 276 -16.24 21.50 6.28
N MET A 277 -15.05 21.42 5.69
CA MET A 277 -14.79 21.66 4.28
C MET A 277 -13.95 20.53 3.72
N ASP A 278 -14.21 20.15 2.48
CA ASP A 278 -13.47 19.11 1.79
C ASP A 278 -13.16 19.51 0.34
N GLU A 279 -12.06 19.03 -0.23
CA GLU A 279 -11.64 19.26 -1.62
C GLU A 279 -11.71 20.74 -2.08
N PHE A 280 -11.01 21.66 -1.40
CA PHE A 280 -10.96 23.06 -1.83
C PHE A 280 -10.04 23.22 -3.04
N ARG A 281 -10.62 23.64 -4.18
CA ARG A 281 -9.98 23.65 -5.49
C ARG A 281 -10.14 24.99 -6.19
N ILE A 282 -9.07 25.40 -6.87
CA ILE A 282 -9.08 26.45 -7.90
C ILE A 282 -8.55 25.85 -9.19
N SER A 283 -9.23 26.09 -10.31
CA SER A 283 -8.72 25.71 -11.62
C SER A 283 -8.74 26.88 -12.60
N HIS A 284 -7.74 26.93 -13.47
CA HIS A 284 -7.64 27.85 -14.60
C HIS A 284 -8.11 27.17 -15.86
N LEU A 285 -8.95 27.85 -16.63
CA LEU A 285 -9.51 27.35 -17.86
C LEU A 285 -9.21 28.35 -18.98
N PRO A 286 -8.70 27.89 -20.15
CA PRO A 286 -8.58 28.75 -21.32
C PRO A 286 -9.93 29.35 -21.74
N ARG A 287 -10.99 28.57 -21.56
CA ARG A 287 -12.41 28.95 -21.73
C ARG A 287 -13.28 28.00 -20.93
N LEU A 288 -14.43 28.46 -20.46
CA LEU A 288 -15.44 27.55 -19.91
C LEU A 288 -15.97 26.59 -21.00
N PRO A 289 -16.21 25.31 -20.69
CA PRO A 289 -16.81 24.39 -21.65
C PRO A 289 -18.27 24.81 -21.93
N ARG A 290 -18.72 24.62 -23.18
CA ARG A 290 -20.09 24.96 -23.61
C ARG A 290 -21.16 24.12 -22.92
N ILE A 291 -20.82 22.88 -22.57
CA ILE A 291 -21.63 21.99 -21.75
C ILE A 291 -20.84 21.80 -20.46
N ASP A 292 -21.46 22.14 -19.34
CA ASP A 292 -20.87 21.89 -18.04
C ASP A 292 -20.97 20.39 -17.77
N PRO A 293 -19.85 19.66 -17.65
CA PRO A 293 -19.92 18.31 -17.14
C PRO A 293 -20.49 18.41 -15.72
N LEU A 294 -21.58 17.69 -15.45
CA LEU A 294 -22.00 17.39 -14.08
C LEU A 294 -20.77 16.90 -13.31
N ILE A 295 -20.68 17.18 -12.01
CA ILE A 295 -19.64 16.60 -11.15
C ILE A 295 -19.73 15.09 -11.35
N ALA A 296 -18.77 14.55 -12.08
CA ALA A 296 -18.66 13.12 -12.20
C ALA A 296 -18.41 12.61 -10.78
N PRO A 297 -19.13 11.59 -10.30
CA PRO A 297 -18.78 10.99 -9.03
C PRO A 297 -17.31 10.57 -9.11
N VAL A 298 -16.51 10.97 -8.12
CA VAL A 298 -15.10 10.59 -8.05
C VAL A 298 -15.04 9.07 -8.12
N ARG A 299 -14.53 8.55 -9.24
CA ARG A 299 -14.41 7.11 -9.43
C ARG A 299 -13.15 6.67 -8.71
N GLN A 300 -13.32 5.72 -7.81
CA GLN A 300 -12.19 5.03 -7.22
C GLN A 300 -11.61 4.11 -8.30
N GLU A 301 -10.31 4.19 -8.54
CA GLU A 301 -9.62 3.25 -9.43
C GLU A 301 -9.43 1.90 -8.72
N PRO A 302 -9.38 0.77 -9.43
CA PRO A 302 -9.01 -0.52 -8.84
C PRO A 302 -7.62 -0.50 -8.22
N GLY A 303 -7.37 -1.43 -7.31
CA GLY A 303 -6.07 -1.64 -6.68
C GLY A 303 -5.60 -3.08 -6.84
N ARG A 304 -4.32 -3.33 -6.58
CA ARG A 304 -3.75 -4.67 -6.68
C ARG A 304 -2.52 -4.81 -5.79
N PHE A 305 -2.30 -6.00 -5.26
CA PHE A 305 -0.97 -6.43 -4.86
C PHE A 305 -0.60 -7.80 -5.44
N GLU A 306 0.70 -8.06 -5.51
CA GLU A 306 1.27 -9.37 -5.79
C GLU A 306 2.31 -9.68 -4.70
N THR A 307 2.27 -10.89 -4.14
CA THR A 307 3.25 -11.28 -3.12
C THR A 307 4.62 -11.53 -3.73
N THR A 308 5.69 -11.39 -2.96
CA THR A 308 6.96 -12.07 -3.28
C THR A 308 6.75 -13.58 -3.33
N PRO A 309 7.57 -14.35 -4.06
CA PRO A 309 7.48 -15.81 -4.08
C PRO A 309 7.59 -16.40 -2.67
N ILE A 310 6.54 -17.08 -2.24
CA ILE A 310 6.45 -17.77 -0.95
C ILE A 310 7.10 -19.15 -1.13
N PRO A 311 8.22 -19.45 -0.45
CA PRO A 311 8.83 -20.76 -0.51
C PRO A 311 7.95 -21.80 0.19
N LEU A 312 7.69 -22.91 -0.49
CA LEU A 312 6.92 -24.05 0.05
C LEU A 312 7.81 -25.24 0.42
N GLY A 313 9.06 -25.24 -0.06
CA GLY A 313 10.04 -26.27 0.25
C GLY A 313 11.09 -26.49 -0.84
N PRO A 314 12.06 -27.37 -0.58
CA PRO A 314 13.11 -27.70 -1.54
C PRO A 314 12.59 -28.57 -2.69
N ARG A 315 11.46 -29.26 -2.51
CA ARG A 315 10.74 -30.02 -3.53
C ARG A 315 9.34 -29.47 -3.75
N PRO A 316 8.72 -29.69 -4.93
CA PRO A 316 7.38 -29.20 -5.23
C PRO A 316 6.36 -29.67 -4.19
N ALA A 317 5.65 -28.72 -3.59
CA ALA A 317 4.58 -28.96 -2.64
C ALA A 317 3.23 -28.68 -3.29
N ARG A 318 2.20 -29.41 -2.88
CA ARG A 318 0.82 -29.19 -3.36
C ARG A 318 0.16 -28.12 -2.51
N VAL A 319 -0.24 -27.01 -3.11
CA VAL A 319 -1.10 -26.01 -2.46
C VAL A 319 -2.52 -26.55 -2.43
N LEU A 320 -3.07 -26.69 -1.22
CA LEU A 320 -4.40 -27.27 -0.99
C LEU A 320 -5.48 -26.20 -1.12
N ALA A 321 -5.31 -25.09 -0.41
CA ALA A 321 -6.27 -23.98 -0.39
C ALA A 321 -5.58 -22.69 0.05
N ILE A 322 -6.18 -21.55 -0.29
CA ILE A 322 -5.78 -20.24 0.22
C ILE A 322 -7.02 -19.59 0.82
N ASP A 323 -7.02 -19.38 2.12
CA ASP A 323 -8.10 -18.72 2.85
C ASP A 323 -7.82 -17.20 2.94
N ALA A 324 -8.88 -16.38 2.96
CA ALA A 324 -8.76 -14.93 3.04
C ALA A 324 -9.67 -14.37 4.13
N VAL A 325 -9.18 -13.37 4.87
CA VAL A 325 -9.96 -12.59 5.82
C VAL A 325 -10.14 -11.19 5.25
N ALA A 326 -11.34 -10.86 4.79
CA ALA A 326 -11.64 -9.63 4.06
C ALA A 326 -13.00 -9.03 4.46
N GLN A 327 -13.23 -7.79 4.05
CA GLN A 327 -14.54 -7.14 4.09
C GLN A 327 -14.74 -6.38 2.78
N THR A 328 -15.88 -6.61 2.13
CA THR A 328 -16.27 -6.04 0.84
C THR A 328 -17.64 -5.35 1.01
N PRO A 329 -17.70 -4.11 1.51
CA PRO A 329 -18.97 -3.39 1.70
C PRO A 329 -19.61 -2.99 0.36
N GLY A 330 -20.93 -2.80 0.35
CA GLY A 330 -21.67 -2.36 -0.84
C GLY A 330 -21.57 -3.36 -1.99
N ASP A 331 -21.23 -2.87 -3.16
CA ASP A 331 -20.96 -3.63 -4.39
C ASP A 331 -19.45 -3.74 -4.70
N SER A 332 -18.58 -3.46 -3.73
CA SER A 332 -17.13 -3.73 -3.85
C SER A 332 -16.82 -5.22 -3.81
N ASP A 333 -15.66 -5.62 -4.34
CA ASP A 333 -15.24 -7.03 -4.34
C ASP A 333 -13.72 -7.20 -4.33
N LEU A 334 -13.24 -8.43 -4.08
CA LEU A 334 -11.85 -8.84 -4.20
C LEU A 334 -11.73 -10.02 -5.17
N ALA A 335 -10.92 -9.88 -6.22
CA ALA A 335 -10.62 -10.99 -7.12
C ALA A 335 -9.26 -11.61 -6.78
N TYR A 336 -9.25 -12.93 -6.56
CA TYR A 336 -8.09 -13.66 -6.06
C TYR A 336 -7.47 -14.54 -7.15
N PHE A 337 -6.14 -14.49 -7.25
CA PHE A 337 -5.37 -15.28 -8.19
C PHE A 337 -4.14 -15.87 -7.52
N TYR A 338 -3.74 -17.06 -7.97
CA TYR A 338 -2.50 -17.68 -7.55
C TYR A 338 -1.70 -18.16 -8.76
N ARG A 339 -0.41 -18.39 -8.55
CA ARG A 339 0.43 -19.15 -9.46
C ARG A 339 1.49 -19.90 -8.67
N VAL A 340 1.88 -21.06 -9.17
CA VAL A 340 2.89 -21.92 -8.57
C VAL A 340 3.99 -22.17 -9.59
N GLY A 341 5.24 -22.21 -9.12
CA GLY A 341 6.39 -22.40 -10.00
C GLY A 341 7.54 -23.08 -9.26
N ASN A 342 8.50 -23.60 -10.02
CA ASN A 342 9.65 -24.33 -9.48
C ASN A 342 10.94 -23.50 -9.43
N ALA A 343 10.95 -22.32 -10.05
CA ALA A 343 12.08 -21.41 -10.08
C ALA A 343 11.59 -19.95 -9.94
N ILE A 344 12.34 -19.16 -9.19
CA ILE A 344 12.18 -17.70 -9.16
C ILE A 344 12.99 -17.14 -10.34
N THR A 345 12.39 -16.27 -11.14
CA THR A 345 13.06 -15.65 -12.28
C THR A 345 13.77 -14.36 -11.88
N ALA A 346 14.60 -13.82 -12.77
CA ALA A 346 15.45 -12.65 -12.46
C ALA A 346 14.65 -11.37 -12.12
N ALA A 347 13.35 -11.32 -12.43
CA ALA A 347 12.43 -10.25 -12.03
C ALA A 347 11.78 -10.48 -10.64
N GLU A 348 12.37 -11.36 -9.82
CA GLU A 348 11.90 -11.73 -8.46
C GLU A 348 10.47 -12.32 -8.41
N GLY A 349 9.95 -12.80 -9.54
CA GLY A 349 8.63 -13.40 -9.68
C GLY A 349 8.65 -14.85 -10.21
N LEU A 350 7.48 -15.34 -10.60
CA LEU A 350 7.27 -16.60 -11.32
C LEU A 350 6.78 -16.28 -12.74
N ASP A 351 7.08 -17.12 -13.72
CA ASP A 351 6.62 -16.90 -15.11
C ASP A 351 5.27 -17.59 -15.39
N ASP A 352 4.82 -18.45 -14.47
CA ASP A 352 3.59 -19.21 -14.59
C ASP A 352 2.35 -18.28 -14.67
N PRO A 353 1.32 -18.69 -15.44
CA PRO A 353 0.11 -17.89 -15.61
C PRO A 353 -0.69 -17.81 -14.31
N TRP A 354 -1.35 -16.66 -14.11
CA TRP A 354 -2.27 -16.46 -12.99
C TRP A 354 -3.55 -17.28 -13.15
N VAL A 355 -3.89 -18.05 -12.12
CA VAL A 355 -5.09 -18.87 -12.04
C VAL A 355 -6.05 -18.26 -11.02
N PRO A 356 -7.32 -17.97 -11.38
CA PRO A 356 -8.30 -17.45 -10.42
C PRO A 356 -8.71 -18.53 -9.40
N PHE A 357 -9.01 -18.13 -8.18
CA PHE A 357 -9.53 -19.03 -7.15
C PHE A 357 -10.55 -18.35 -6.24
N ALA A 358 -11.40 -19.14 -5.59
CA ALA A 358 -12.27 -18.69 -4.51
C ALA A 358 -11.60 -19.00 -3.15
N PRO A 359 -11.52 -18.05 -2.21
CA PRO A 359 -10.92 -18.32 -0.90
C PRO A 359 -11.52 -19.55 -0.22
N GLY A 360 -10.64 -20.44 0.27
CA GLY A 360 -11.01 -21.69 0.94
C GLY A 360 -11.40 -22.87 0.03
N ALA A 361 -11.48 -22.67 -1.28
CA ALA A 361 -11.70 -23.76 -2.24
C ALA A 361 -10.44 -24.64 -2.41
N ASP A 362 -10.64 -25.92 -2.77
CA ASP A 362 -9.54 -26.82 -3.17
C ASP A 362 -8.99 -26.37 -4.54
N LEU A 363 -7.68 -26.14 -4.60
CA LEU A 363 -6.99 -25.71 -5.82
C LEU A 363 -6.61 -26.87 -6.76
N GLY A 364 -6.91 -28.11 -6.37
CA GLY A 364 -6.67 -29.31 -7.16
C GLY A 364 -5.22 -29.79 -7.14
N ALA A 365 -4.93 -30.83 -7.92
CA ALA A 365 -3.60 -31.46 -7.95
C ALA A 365 -2.56 -30.66 -8.77
N SER A 366 -3.03 -29.85 -9.72
CA SER A 366 -2.17 -29.03 -10.59
C SER A 366 -1.52 -27.84 -9.88
N ALA A 367 -2.01 -27.47 -8.69
CA ALA A 367 -1.43 -26.42 -7.86
C ALA A 367 -0.16 -26.90 -7.12
N THR A 368 0.80 -27.47 -7.84
CA THR A 368 2.03 -28.06 -7.27
C THR A 368 3.27 -27.28 -7.73
N GLY A 369 4.11 -26.83 -6.79
CA GLY A 369 5.33 -26.10 -7.09
C GLY A 369 6.20 -25.85 -5.86
N ARG A 370 7.43 -25.37 -6.06
CA ARG A 370 8.34 -24.99 -4.95
C ARG A 370 8.04 -23.62 -4.37
N TYR A 371 7.44 -22.75 -5.17
CA TYR A 371 7.08 -21.39 -4.80
C TYR A 371 5.63 -21.11 -5.17
N LEU A 372 4.98 -20.28 -4.35
CA LEU A 372 3.64 -19.75 -4.58
C LEU A 372 3.71 -18.23 -4.66
N GLN A 373 2.97 -17.63 -5.59
CA GLN A 373 2.61 -16.22 -5.52
C GLN A 373 1.10 -16.06 -5.50
N VAL A 374 0.65 -15.05 -4.77
CA VAL A 374 -0.76 -14.66 -4.70
C VAL A 374 -0.91 -13.24 -5.19
N ARG A 375 -1.93 -13.00 -5.99
CA ARG A 375 -2.37 -11.67 -6.43
C ARG A 375 -3.80 -11.46 -5.99
N VAL A 376 -4.08 -10.26 -5.48
CA VAL A 376 -5.44 -9.85 -5.15
C VAL A 376 -5.72 -8.50 -5.78
N ASP A 377 -6.81 -8.44 -6.54
CA ASP A 377 -7.31 -7.22 -7.16
C ASP A 377 -8.45 -6.67 -6.30
N PHE A 378 -8.36 -5.40 -5.92
CA PHE A 378 -9.35 -4.68 -5.14
C PHE A 378 -10.27 -3.93 -6.10
N LEU A 379 -11.54 -4.32 -6.12
CA LEU A 379 -12.55 -3.77 -7.02
C LEU A 379 -13.41 -2.76 -6.25
N PRO A 380 -13.47 -1.49 -6.69
CA PRO A 380 -14.19 -0.44 -6.00
C PRO A 380 -15.71 -0.63 -6.08
N ALA A 381 -16.41 -0.18 -5.05
CA ALA A 381 -17.87 0.00 -5.09
C ALA A 381 -18.26 1.12 -6.07
N GLY A 382 -19.52 1.14 -6.50
CA GLY A 382 -20.08 2.25 -7.28
C GLY A 382 -20.10 3.58 -6.52
N THR A 383 -19.99 3.54 -5.18
CA THR A 383 -19.83 4.72 -4.33
C THR A 383 -18.47 4.71 -3.62
N ALA A 384 -17.81 5.86 -3.54
CA ALA A 384 -16.49 5.99 -2.90
C ALA A 384 -16.50 5.82 -1.36
N ALA A 385 -17.67 5.62 -0.74
CA ALA A 385 -17.81 5.46 0.71
C ALA A 385 -17.48 4.04 1.19
N ASP A 386 -17.73 3.04 0.34
CA ASP A 386 -17.58 1.61 0.64
C ASP A 386 -16.25 1.08 0.09
N VAL A 387 -15.25 1.03 0.98
CA VAL A 387 -13.87 0.66 0.60
C VAL A 387 -13.58 -0.79 0.99
N PRO A 388 -13.24 -1.68 0.05
CA PRO A 388 -12.88 -3.06 0.36
C PRO A 388 -11.55 -3.13 1.11
N ARG A 389 -11.43 -4.13 2.00
CA ARG A 389 -10.21 -4.40 2.75
C ARG A 389 -9.88 -5.88 2.83
N LEU A 390 -8.59 -6.17 2.93
CA LEU A 390 -8.03 -7.49 3.19
C LEU A 390 -7.15 -7.43 4.45
N SER A 391 -7.49 -8.23 5.45
CA SER A 391 -6.71 -8.36 6.67
C SER A 391 -5.55 -9.33 6.49
N GLY A 392 -5.74 -10.45 5.79
CA GLY A 392 -4.67 -11.41 5.54
C GLY A 392 -5.10 -12.63 4.74
N LEU A 393 -4.11 -13.45 4.38
CA LEU A 393 -4.23 -14.70 3.65
C LEU A 393 -3.60 -15.83 4.46
N THR A 394 -4.20 -17.02 4.42
CA THR A 394 -3.62 -18.25 4.98
C THR A 394 -3.52 -19.29 3.87
N VAL A 395 -2.30 -19.64 3.49
CA VAL A 395 -2.00 -20.70 2.53
C VAL A 395 -1.93 -22.02 3.29
N ARG A 396 -2.72 -23.01 2.87
CA ARG A 396 -2.61 -24.40 3.30
C ARG A 396 -1.97 -25.21 2.19
N TYR A 397 -0.88 -25.91 2.49
CA TYR A 397 -0.17 -26.72 1.52
C TYR A 397 0.31 -28.03 2.14
N GLN A 398 0.61 -29.00 1.29
CA GLN A 398 1.16 -30.27 1.66
C GLN A 398 2.59 -30.37 1.07
N PRO A 399 3.64 -30.33 1.91
CA PRO A 399 5.00 -30.54 1.46
C PRO A 399 5.18 -31.92 0.80
N ALA A 400 6.21 -32.05 -0.03
CA ALA A 400 6.63 -33.37 -0.51
C ALA A 400 7.10 -34.24 0.67
N ALA A 401 6.74 -35.53 0.68
CA ALA A 401 7.20 -36.47 1.71
C ALA A 401 8.74 -36.49 1.77
N PRO A 402 9.37 -36.40 2.95
CA PRO A 402 10.83 -36.31 3.10
C PRO A 402 11.55 -37.50 2.46
N VAL A 403 12.78 -37.29 2.00
CA VAL A 403 13.61 -38.39 1.47
C VAL A 403 13.83 -39.41 2.59
N PRO A 404 13.57 -40.71 2.35
CA PRO A 404 13.74 -41.74 3.37
C PRO A 404 15.17 -41.78 3.91
N ARG A 405 15.28 -42.08 5.19
CA ARG A 405 16.56 -42.34 5.86
C ARG A 405 17.21 -43.61 5.28
N PRO A 406 18.51 -43.59 4.91
CA PRO A 406 19.28 -44.81 4.64
C PRO A 406 19.35 -45.72 5.88
N ASN A 407 19.35 -47.04 5.67
CA ASN A 407 19.45 -48.02 6.76
C ASN A 407 20.56 -49.05 6.47
N GLY A 408 20.92 -49.83 7.49
CA GLY A 408 21.94 -50.86 7.36
C GLY A 408 23.34 -50.32 7.08
N LEU A 409 23.64 -49.09 7.50
CA LEU A 409 24.99 -48.53 7.40
C LEU A 409 25.97 -49.39 8.19
N VAL A 410 27.08 -49.77 7.57
CA VAL A 410 28.20 -50.52 8.15
C VAL A 410 29.49 -49.80 7.81
N ALA A 411 30.39 -49.70 8.78
CA ALA A 411 31.73 -49.13 8.59
C ALA A 411 32.80 -50.21 8.81
N THR A 412 33.64 -50.43 7.80
CA THR A 412 34.74 -51.40 7.81
C THR A 412 36.07 -50.67 7.76
N ALA A 413 36.87 -50.80 8.82
CA ALA A 413 38.17 -50.14 8.90
C ALA A 413 39.20 -50.74 7.93
N GLY A 414 39.93 -49.87 7.24
CA GLY A 414 41.12 -50.20 6.45
C GLY A 414 42.35 -49.40 6.90
N ASP A 415 43.46 -49.54 6.17
CA ASP A 415 44.65 -48.72 6.39
C ASP A 415 44.38 -47.29 5.89
N GLY A 416 44.40 -46.31 6.79
CA GLY A 416 44.17 -44.90 6.49
C GLY A 416 42.78 -44.57 5.95
N SER A 417 41.80 -45.46 6.16
CA SER A 417 40.51 -45.43 5.46
C SER A 417 39.39 -46.16 6.19
N VAL A 418 38.15 -45.87 5.81
CA VAL A 418 36.95 -46.62 6.20
C VAL A 418 36.09 -46.87 4.96
N GLU A 419 35.73 -48.13 4.71
CA GLU A 419 34.72 -48.50 3.72
C GLU A 419 33.34 -48.41 4.37
N LEU A 420 32.42 -47.67 3.76
CA LEU A 420 31.04 -47.52 4.21
C LEU A 420 30.11 -48.20 3.23
N GLU A 421 29.22 -49.06 3.73
CA GLU A 421 28.20 -49.75 2.93
C GLU A 421 26.83 -49.54 3.58
N TRP A 422 25.79 -49.28 2.79
CA TRP A 422 24.40 -49.17 3.28
C TRP A 422 23.40 -49.79 2.29
N ASN A 423 22.19 -50.05 2.78
CA ASN A 423 21.14 -50.58 1.91
C ASN A 423 20.59 -49.51 0.98
N GLN A 424 20.35 -49.89 -0.28
CA GLN A 424 19.65 -49.05 -1.25
C GLN A 424 18.22 -48.75 -0.77
N ILE A 425 17.82 -47.48 -0.85
CA ILE A 425 16.42 -47.08 -0.65
C ILE A 425 15.62 -47.50 -1.89
N ARG A 426 14.53 -48.24 -1.69
CA ARG A 426 13.62 -48.67 -2.76
C ARG A 426 12.29 -47.94 -2.68
N GLY A 427 11.68 -47.64 -3.82
CA GLY A 427 10.36 -46.99 -3.90
C GLY A 427 10.40 -45.48 -3.67
N PHE A 428 11.56 -44.85 -3.84
CA PHE A 428 11.75 -43.41 -3.79
C PHE A 428 12.85 -43.04 -4.80
N ASP A 429 12.67 -41.96 -5.56
CA ASP A 429 13.68 -41.47 -6.50
C ASP A 429 14.79 -40.73 -5.74
N VAL A 430 15.86 -41.47 -5.44
CA VAL A 430 17.06 -40.95 -4.77
C VAL A 430 18.07 -40.57 -5.85
N SER A 431 18.52 -39.31 -5.85
CA SER A 431 19.53 -38.81 -6.79
C SER A 431 20.96 -39.00 -6.27
N GLY A 432 21.13 -39.22 -4.97
CA GLY A 432 22.42 -39.57 -4.38
C GLY A 432 22.44 -39.59 -2.86
N TYR A 433 23.64 -39.73 -2.30
CA TYR A 433 23.88 -39.80 -0.87
C TYR A 433 24.96 -38.82 -0.42
N LEU A 434 24.78 -38.30 0.80
CA LEU A 434 25.74 -37.45 1.51
C LEU A 434 26.31 -38.26 2.68
N VAL A 435 27.64 -38.35 2.75
CA VAL A 435 28.36 -38.95 3.88
C VAL A 435 28.78 -37.85 4.86
N PHE A 436 28.31 -37.98 6.09
CA PHE A 436 28.65 -37.14 7.21
C PHE A 436 29.68 -37.88 8.06
N TYR A 437 30.81 -37.23 8.37
CA TYR A 437 31.83 -37.83 9.24
C TYR A 437 32.44 -36.84 10.20
N GLY A 438 32.93 -37.32 11.35
CA GLY A 438 33.65 -36.51 12.33
C GLY A 438 34.29 -37.34 13.44
N GLU A 439 34.89 -36.66 14.42
CA GLU A 439 35.70 -37.32 15.47
C GLU A 439 34.97 -37.44 16.81
N SER A 440 33.71 -37.00 16.88
CA SER A 440 32.89 -37.07 18.09
C SER A 440 31.46 -37.52 17.75
N PRO A 441 30.81 -38.33 18.62
CA PRO A 441 29.45 -38.79 18.37
C PRO A 441 28.49 -37.62 18.12
N GLY A 442 27.66 -37.72 17.09
CA GLY A 442 26.70 -36.70 16.69
C GLY A 442 27.31 -35.41 16.13
N ASN A 443 28.63 -35.36 15.97
CA ASN A 443 29.35 -34.20 15.46
C ASN A 443 30.15 -34.59 14.21
N TYR A 444 29.66 -34.13 13.06
CA TYR A 444 30.15 -34.50 11.74
C TYR A 444 30.87 -33.35 11.02
N PHE A 445 31.71 -32.58 11.71
CA PHE A 445 32.55 -31.53 11.11
C PHE A 445 33.94 -32.03 10.71
N GLY A 446 34.04 -33.26 10.20
CA GLY A 446 35.31 -33.84 9.78
C GLY A 446 35.93 -33.11 8.60
N GLU A 447 37.25 -32.92 8.65
CA GLU A 447 38.04 -32.26 7.59
C GLU A 447 39.23 -33.11 7.11
N SER A 448 39.45 -34.28 7.72
CA SER A 448 40.63 -35.11 7.51
C SER A 448 40.57 -35.99 6.26
N ALA A 449 39.38 -36.25 5.70
CA ALA A 449 39.25 -37.12 4.55
C ALA A 449 39.81 -36.47 3.27
N THR A 450 40.40 -37.27 2.39
CA THR A 450 40.92 -36.79 1.10
C THR A 450 39.82 -36.26 0.18
N ALA A 451 38.61 -36.80 0.29
CA ALA A 451 37.43 -36.32 -0.44
C ALA A 451 36.93 -34.94 0.04
N GLY A 452 37.51 -34.39 1.12
CA GLY A 452 37.22 -33.05 1.61
C GLY A 452 36.45 -33.04 2.93
N ARG A 453 35.86 -31.86 3.22
CA ARG A 453 35.11 -31.60 4.45
C ARG A 453 33.74 -32.27 4.38
N SER A 454 33.26 -32.72 5.52
CA SER A 454 31.90 -33.24 5.69
C SER A 454 30.85 -32.11 5.48
N PRO A 455 29.69 -32.38 4.84
CA PRO A 455 29.32 -33.63 4.19
C PRO A 455 30.00 -33.83 2.83
N ILE A 456 30.29 -35.08 2.49
CA ILE A 456 30.83 -35.48 1.18
C ILE A 456 29.68 -36.01 0.32
N ASP A 457 29.46 -35.43 -0.85
CA ASP A 457 28.53 -35.96 -1.86
C ASP A 457 29.20 -37.11 -2.60
N VAL A 458 28.59 -38.30 -2.51
CA VAL A 458 29.11 -39.52 -3.13
C VAL A 458 28.28 -39.98 -4.32
N GLY A 459 27.26 -39.20 -4.71
CA GLY A 459 26.34 -39.55 -5.79
C GLY A 459 25.48 -40.77 -5.48
N GLU A 460 24.93 -41.38 -6.53
CA GLU A 460 24.01 -42.54 -6.43
C GLU A 460 24.76 -43.88 -6.24
N VAL A 461 25.54 -43.97 -5.14
CA VAL A 461 26.23 -45.20 -4.74
C VAL A 461 25.69 -45.73 -3.41
N THR A 462 25.94 -46.99 -3.12
CA THR A 462 25.60 -47.63 -1.83
C THR A 462 26.81 -48.16 -1.07
N SER A 463 28.00 -47.95 -1.63
CA SER A 463 29.29 -48.20 -1.00
C SER A 463 30.24 -47.07 -1.37
N VAL A 464 31.04 -46.62 -0.40
CA VAL A 464 32.10 -45.65 -0.64
C VAL A 464 33.24 -45.81 0.34
N ARG A 465 34.45 -45.63 -0.17
CA ARG A 465 35.67 -45.60 0.62
C ARG A 465 36.03 -44.18 1.00
N ILE A 466 36.17 -43.92 2.30
CA ILE A 466 36.65 -42.64 2.84
C ILE A 466 38.14 -42.77 3.18
N ASP A 467 39.00 -42.24 2.31
CA ASP A 467 40.46 -42.21 2.48
C ASP A 467 40.97 -40.95 3.20
N GLY A 468 42.23 -40.96 3.63
CA GLY A 468 42.89 -39.81 4.28
C GLY A 468 42.72 -39.77 5.81
N LEU A 469 42.07 -40.79 6.39
CA LEU A 469 41.80 -40.86 7.82
C LEU A 469 43.03 -41.33 8.60
N THR A 470 43.18 -40.87 9.85
CA THR A 470 44.34 -41.22 10.67
C THR A 470 44.14 -42.57 11.36
N ASN A 471 45.07 -43.50 11.14
CA ASN A 471 45.06 -44.78 11.86
C ASN A 471 45.09 -44.61 13.37
N GLY A 472 44.31 -45.44 14.07
CA GLY A 472 44.21 -45.39 15.53
C GLY A 472 43.30 -44.27 16.06
N ARG A 473 42.75 -43.39 15.21
CA ARG A 473 41.73 -42.39 15.59
C ARG A 473 40.32 -42.91 15.29
N ILE A 474 39.36 -42.68 16.19
CA ILE A 474 37.95 -43.06 15.96
C ILE A 474 37.24 -41.99 15.14
N TYR A 475 36.46 -42.44 14.17
CA TYR A 475 35.59 -41.60 13.37
C TYR A 475 34.16 -42.12 13.45
N TYR A 476 33.21 -41.20 13.42
CA TYR A 476 31.78 -41.44 13.43
C TYR A 476 31.22 -41.07 12.07
N PHE A 477 30.31 -41.88 11.54
CA PHE A 477 29.77 -41.77 10.20
C PHE A 477 28.25 -41.89 10.22
N ALA A 478 27.59 -41.06 9.43
CA ALA A 478 26.18 -41.18 9.11
C ALA A 478 25.97 -40.84 7.63
N VAL A 479 24.90 -41.38 7.04
CA VAL A 479 24.58 -41.14 5.62
C VAL A 479 23.16 -40.61 5.50
N ALA A 480 22.96 -39.57 4.69
CA ALA A 480 21.63 -39.12 4.27
C ALA A 480 21.47 -39.34 2.76
N ALA A 481 20.27 -39.69 2.33
CA ALA A 481 19.89 -39.67 0.92
C ALA A 481 19.32 -38.30 0.54
N TYR A 482 19.48 -37.90 -0.71
CA TYR A 482 18.88 -36.70 -1.30
C TYR A 482 18.18 -37.00 -2.63
N GLY A 483 17.23 -36.15 -3.01
CA GLY A 483 16.49 -36.21 -4.26
C GLY A 483 17.00 -35.19 -5.29
N GLU A 484 16.18 -34.83 -6.27
CA GLU A 484 16.62 -33.94 -7.35
C GLU A 484 17.08 -32.55 -6.88
N ALA A 485 16.67 -32.10 -5.68
CA ALA A 485 17.10 -30.81 -5.14
C ALA A 485 18.46 -30.87 -4.41
N GLY A 486 19.14 -32.02 -4.44
CA GLY A 486 20.48 -32.19 -3.88
C GLY A 486 20.49 -31.98 -2.36
N ILE A 487 21.54 -31.35 -1.84
CA ILE A 487 21.68 -31.12 -0.40
C ILE A 487 20.49 -30.36 0.24
N LEU A 488 19.71 -29.60 -0.54
CA LEU A 488 18.57 -28.82 -0.03
C LEU A 488 17.36 -29.70 0.37
N ASP A 489 17.23 -30.93 -0.15
CA ASP A 489 16.15 -31.85 0.22
C ASP A 489 16.63 -33.12 0.94
N ALA A 490 17.90 -33.13 1.37
CA ALA A 490 18.49 -34.27 2.08
C ALA A 490 17.62 -34.73 3.26
N GLY A 491 17.38 -36.03 3.33
CA GLY A 491 16.58 -36.67 4.36
C GLY A 491 17.29 -36.79 5.70
N ALA A 492 16.65 -37.49 6.64
CA ALA A 492 17.26 -37.76 7.94
C ALA A 492 18.51 -38.66 7.79
N LEU A 493 19.55 -38.34 8.56
CA LEU A 493 20.76 -39.15 8.69
C LEU A 493 20.41 -40.59 9.10
N SER A 494 21.13 -41.59 8.62
CA SER A 494 21.10 -42.96 9.11
C SER A 494 21.43 -43.04 10.61
N PRO A 495 21.20 -44.20 11.27
CA PRO A 495 21.90 -44.49 12.52
C PRO A 495 23.40 -44.30 12.34
N GLU A 496 24.04 -43.69 13.34
CA GLU A 496 25.48 -43.46 13.35
C GLU A 496 26.23 -44.79 13.53
N VAL A 497 27.34 -44.94 12.81
CA VAL A 497 28.32 -46.00 13.03
C VAL A 497 29.68 -45.41 13.31
N SER A 498 30.56 -46.18 13.96
CA SER A 498 31.94 -45.74 14.22
C SER A 498 32.94 -46.76 13.72
N ALA A 499 34.10 -46.28 13.29
CA ALA A 499 35.22 -47.12 12.90
C ALA A 499 36.56 -46.47 13.26
N ARG A 500 37.58 -47.30 13.48
CA ARG A 500 38.95 -46.87 13.76
C ARG A 500 39.88 -47.44 12.69
N PRO A 501 40.33 -46.63 11.71
CA PRO A 501 41.29 -47.08 10.69
C PRO A 501 42.52 -47.73 11.33
N SER A 502 43.03 -48.79 10.72
CA SER A 502 44.19 -49.52 11.24
C SER A 502 44.94 -50.25 10.15
N ARG A 503 46.25 -50.45 10.34
CA ARG A 503 47.10 -51.25 9.45
C ARG A 503 46.84 -52.76 9.54
N ALA A 504 46.01 -53.21 10.49
CA ALA A 504 45.69 -54.61 10.69
C ALA A 504 44.40 -55.00 9.94
N ARG A 505 44.32 -56.28 9.51
CA ARG A 505 43.22 -56.84 8.68
C ARG A 505 41.82 -56.57 9.31
N PRO A 506 40.74 -56.35 8.52
CA PRO A 506 39.51 -55.71 9.01
C PRO A 506 38.82 -56.44 10.16
N SER A 507 38.33 -55.68 11.16
CA SER A 507 37.36 -56.17 12.15
C SER A 507 36.03 -55.43 11.95
N ARG A 508 34.92 -56.18 11.95
CA ARG A 508 33.56 -55.67 11.73
C ARG A 508 33.03 -55.07 13.04
N ALA A 509 32.71 -53.77 13.06
CA ALA A 509 32.06 -53.14 14.20
C ALA A 509 30.53 -53.30 14.09
N GLY A 510 29.90 -53.86 15.13
CA GLY A 510 28.45 -53.97 15.27
C GLY A 510 27.84 -52.70 15.87
N ALA A 511 26.59 -52.41 15.51
CA ALA A 511 25.82 -51.29 16.04
C ALA A 511 25.75 -51.33 17.58
N SER A 512 26.06 -50.20 18.23
CA SER A 512 25.78 -50.02 19.66
C SER A 512 24.27 -49.76 19.88
N PRO A 513 23.69 -50.23 20.99
CA PRO A 513 22.25 -50.18 21.27
C PRO A 513 21.69 -48.77 21.48
#